data_AF-A0AAU9TAC4-F1
#
_entry.id   AF-A0AAU9TAC4-F1
#
_cell.length_a   1.000
_cell.length_b   1.000
_cell.length_c   1.000
_cell.angle_alpha   90.00
_cell.angle_beta   90.00
_cell.angle_gamma   90.00
#
_symmetry.space_group_name_H-M   'P 1'
#
loop_
_entity.id
_entity.type
_entity.pdbx_description
1 polymer ?
#
loop_
_entity_poly.entity_id
_entity_poly.type
_entity_poly.pdbx_seq_one_letter_code
_entity_poly.pdbx_strand_id
1 'polypeptide(L)'
;MAIYHLQPLLLLLASIFLSVDFEYCNKSGYDYGNITRVEIPQDPVSLDDEPTIKIFGAAYSKSIPCDSEVNLEVSTIVSNVSHFATDYNFCDSADECPIQPDTNFVLTLPNLPLIQVEGDRNGESHDKATTIMCIEFMLHILPSTSISA
;
A
#
# COMPACT_ATOMS: atom_id res chain seq x y z
N MET A 1 37.40 5.21 -31.56
CA MET A 1 37.04 4.68 -30.22
C MET A 1 35.83 5.47 -29.77
N ALA A 2 34.62 4.91 -29.84
CA ALA A 2 33.40 5.66 -29.63
C ALA A 2 32.27 4.75 -29.13
N ILE A 3 32.40 4.19 -27.93
CA ILE A 3 31.27 3.49 -27.27
C ILE A 3 31.49 3.58 -25.76
N TYR A 4 30.94 4.60 -25.07
CA TYR A 4 30.80 4.59 -23.60
C TYR A 4 29.71 5.55 -23.05
N HIS A 5 28.70 5.92 -23.84
CA HIS A 5 27.68 6.90 -23.40
C HIS A 5 26.23 6.37 -23.36
N LEU A 6 25.98 5.09 -23.68
CA LEU A 6 24.63 4.53 -23.69
C LEU A 6 24.26 3.75 -22.42
N GLN A 7 25.22 3.43 -21.55
CA GLN A 7 24.95 2.68 -20.31
C GLN A 7 24.25 3.47 -19.17
N PRO A 8 24.35 4.80 -19.02
CA PRO A 8 23.66 5.48 -17.93
C PRO A 8 22.13 5.52 -18.10
N LEU A 9 21.64 5.50 -19.34
CA LEU A 9 20.21 5.61 -19.64
C LEU A 9 19.45 4.30 -19.33
N LEU A 10 20.10 3.15 -19.54
CA LEU A 10 19.52 1.83 -19.25
C LEU A 10 19.30 1.58 -17.75
N LEU A 11 20.16 2.13 -16.88
CA LEU A 11 19.97 2.04 -15.43
C LEU A 11 18.80 2.90 -14.94
N LEU A 12 18.54 4.04 -15.59
CA LEU A 12 17.43 4.92 -15.22
C LEU A 12 16.05 4.32 -15.59
N LEU A 13 15.98 3.55 -16.69
CA LEU A 13 14.76 2.84 -17.10
C LEU A 13 14.39 1.65 -16.21
N ALA A 14 15.30 1.21 -15.33
CA ALA A 14 15.04 0.13 -14.37
C ALA A 14 14.36 0.62 -13.08
N SER A 15 14.09 1.92 -12.93
CA SER A 15 13.25 2.47 -11.86
C SER A 15 11.76 2.24 -12.14
N ILE A 16 11.43 1.03 -12.62
CA ILE A 16 10.08 0.57 -12.95
C ILE A 16 9.36 0.45 -11.62
N PHE A 17 8.36 1.30 -11.38
CA PHE A 17 7.43 1.11 -10.28
C PHE A 17 6.83 -0.30 -10.40
N LEU A 18 7.25 -1.21 -9.52
CA LEU A 18 6.79 -2.59 -9.54
C LEU A 18 5.39 -2.60 -8.92
N SER A 19 4.42 -3.08 -9.71
CA SER A 19 3.09 -3.40 -9.19
C SER A 19 3.16 -4.72 -8.45
N VAL A 20 2.52 -4.79 -7.29
CA VAL A 20 2.40 -6.02 -6.52
C VAL A 20 1.04 -6.67 -6.72
N ASP A 21 1.01 -8.00 -6.69
CA ASP A 21 -0.23 -8.75 -6.63
C ASP A 21 -0.90 -8.53 -5.27
N PHE A 22 -2.21 -8.32 -5.29
CA PHE A 22 -3.01 -8.09 -4.09
C PHE A 22 -4.33 -8.86 -4.17
N GLU A 23 -4.94 -9.10 -3.01
CA GLU A 23 -6.27 -9.68 -2.89
C GLU A 23 -7.13 -8.85 -1.93
N TYR A 24 -8.44 -8.93 -2.07
CA TYR A 24 -9.35 -8.38 -1.04
C TYR A 24 -9.39 -9.31 0.17
N CYS A 25 -9.42 -8.74 1.37
CA CYS A 25 -9.48 -9.52 2.61
C CYS A 25 -10.74 -10.40 2.69
N ASN A 26 -11.87 -9.89 2.17
CA ASN A 26 -13.14 -10.63 2.08
C ASN A 26 -13.27 -11.54 0.83
N LYS A 27 -12.22 -11.62 0.00
CA LYS A 27 -12.15 -12.39 -1.26
C LYS A 27 -13.21 -12.04 -2.32
N SER A 28 -14.07 -11.06 -2.07
CA SER A 28 -15.28 -10.77 -2.87
C SER A 28 -15.32 -9.32 -3.38
N GLY A 29 -14.49 -8.43 -2.84
CA GLY A 29 -14.50 -7.00 -3.18
C GLY A 29 -15.46 -6.18 -2.33
N TYR A 30 -15.55 -4.88 -2.60
CA TYR A 30 -16.30 -3.91 -1.77
C TYR A 30 -17.29 -3.07 -2.60
N ASP A 31 -18.30 -2.53 -1.94
CA ASP A 31 -19.41 -1.80 -2.58
C ASP A 31 -19.03 -0.41 -3.13
N TYR A 32 -17.94 0.16 -2.63
CA TYR A 32 -17.54 1.55 -2.93
C TYR A 32 -16.69 1.68 -4.19
N GLY A 33 -16.06 0.59 -4.63
CA GLY A 33 -15.16 0.59 -5.77
C GLY A 33 -14.30 -0.66 -5.83
N ASN A 34 -13.40 -0.69 -6.82
CA ASN A 34 -12.36 -1.70 -6.92
C ASN A 34 -10.97 -1.08 -6.97
N ILE A 35 -10.03 -1.75 -6.32
CA ILE A 35 -8.61 -1.58 -6.58
C ILE A 35 -8.27 -2.26 -7.90
N THR A 36 -7.46 -1.55 -8.67
CA THR A 36 -6.97 -1.96 -9.99
C THR A 36 -5.47 -2.22 -9.99
N ARG A 37 -4.73 -1.54 -9.11
CA ARG A 37 -3.27 -1.67 -9.01
C ARG A 37 -2.78 -1.23 -7.63
N VAL A 38 -1.76 -1.93 -7.13
CA VAL A 38 -0.98 -1.52 -5.97
C VAL A 38 0.47 -1.38 -6.42
N GLU A 39 1.09 -0.24 -6.15
CA GLU A 39 2.49 0.03 -6.46
C GLU A 39 3.27 0.30 -5.18
N ILE A 40 4.46 -0.28 -5.10
CA ILE A 40 5.42 -0.03 -4.04
C ILE A 40 6.68 0.50 -4.73
N PRO A 41 6.90 1.82 -4.75
CA PRO A 41 8.03 2.43 -5.46
C PRO A 41 9.40 1.91 -5.00
N GLN A 42 9.47 1.38 -3.79
CA GLN A 42 10.69 0.90 -3.15
C GLN A 42 10.75 -0.64 -3.06
N ASP A 43 9.99 -1.40 -3.85
CA ASP A 43 10.07 -2.87 -3.85
C ASP A 43 11.33 -3.36 -4.60
N PRO A 44 12.14 -4.27 -4.02
CA PRO A 44 12.08 -4.81 -2.65
C PRO A 44 12.56 -3.81 -1.59
N VAL A 45 11.87 -3.78 -0.45
CA VAL A 45 12.12 -2.83 0.64
C VAL A 45 13.16 -3.33 1.64
N SER A 46 13.90 -2.42 2.30
CA SER A 46 14.71 -2.75 3.48
C SER A 46 13.86 -2.72 4.75
N LEU A 47 14.28 -3.43 5.81
CA LEU A 47 13.60 -3.38 7.11
C LEU A 47 13.65 -2.01 7.79
N ASP A 48 14.66 -1.21 7.44
CA ASP A 48 14.84 0.15 7.97
C ASP A 48 14.08 1.20 7.14
N ASP A 49 13.42 0.79 6.05
CA ASP A 49 12.65 1.70 5.20
C ASP A 49 11.24 1.92 5.77
N GLU A 50 10.67 3.09 5.49
CA GLU A 50 9.26 3.42 5.73
C GLU A 50 8.56 3.58 4.38
N PRO A 51 8.22 2.48 3.68
CA PRO A 51 7.83 2.57 2.29
C PRO A 51 6.48 3.25 2.14
N THR A 52 6.39 4.08 1.10
CA THR A 52 5.12 4.66 0.65
C THR A 52 4.46 3.71 -0.33
N ILE A 53 3.17 3.45 -0.16
CA ILE A 53 2.39 2.61 -1.09
C ILE A 53 1.45 3.50 -1.89
N LYS A 54 1.29 3.20 -3.17
CA LYS A 54 0.26 3.81 -4.00
C LYS A 54 -0.79 2.78 -4.38
N ILE A 55 -2.04 3.08 -4.10
CA ILE A 55 -3.18 2.23 -4.43
C ILE A 55 -4.03 2.97 -5.45
N PHE A 56 -4.27 2.32 -6.59
CA PHE A 56 -5.07 2.86 -7.68
C PHE A 56 -6.38 2.10 -7.73
N GLY A 57 -7.49 2.82 -7.84
CA GLY A 57 -8.81 2.22 -7.93
C GLY A 57 -9.79 3.04 -8.75
N ALA A 58 -10.98 2.49 -8.93
CA ALA A 58 -12.12 3.17 -9.50
C ALA A 58 -13.29 3.10 -8.51
N ALA A 59 -13.90 4.26 -8.25
CA ALA A 59 -15.12 4.35 -7.46
C ALA A 59 -16.30 3.90 -8.32
N TYR A 60 -17.24 3.16 -7.72
CA TYR A 60 -18.48 2.76 -8.37
C TYR A 60 -19.52 3.89 -8.34
N SER A 61 -20.80 3.55 -8.48
CA SER A 61 -21.92 4.49 -8.52
C SER A 61 -22.23 5.22 -7.21
N LYS A 62 -21.47 4.94 -6.14
CA LYS A 62 -21.57 5.61 -4.83
C LYS A 62 -20.33 6.46 -4.60
N SER A 63 -20.52 7.69 -4.14
CA SER A 63 -19.41 8.52 -3.68
C SER A 63 -18.78 7.93 -2.43
N ILE A 64 -17.46 7.99 -2.32
CA ILE A 64 -16.77 7.65 -1.08
C ILE A 64 -16.76 8.91 -0.20
N PRO A 65 -17.46 8.91 0.94
CA PRO A 65 -17.53 10.07 1.80
C PRO A 65 -16.18 10.36 2.46
N CYS A 66 -15.95 11.63 2.79
CA CYS A 66 -14.80 12.06 3.56
C CYS A 66 -15.18 12.44 4.96
N ASP A 67 -15.52 11.41 5.71
CA ASP A 67 -15.56 11.48 7.16
C ASP A 67 -14.29 10.86 7.74
N SER A 68 -13.99 11.22 8.98
CA SER A 68 -12.86 10.69 9.74
C SER A 68 -13.05 9.22 10.13
N GLU A 69 -14.21 8.63 9.83
CA GLU A 69 -14.60 7.28 10.22
C GLU A 69 -14.41 6.27 9.07
N VAL A 70 -14.17 6.72 7.84
CA VAL A 70 -13.97 5.85 6.68
C VAL A 70 -12.51 5.44 6.55
N ASN A 71 -12.24 4.15 6.78
CA ASN A 71 -10.89 3.58 6.76
C ASN A 71 -10.69 2.59 5.60
N LEU A 72 -9.45 2.57 5.12
CA LEU A 72 -8.86 1.50 4.32
C LEU A 72 -7.95 0.68 5.23
N GLU A 73 -8.24 -0.60 5.36
CA GLU A 73 -7.34 -1.55 6.02
C GLU A 73 -6.34 -2.12 5.00
N VAL A 74 -5.06 -2.09 5.33
CA VAL A 74 -3.99 -2.67 4.52
C VAL A 74 -3.30 -3.76 5.32
N SER A 75 -3.46 -5.00 4.86
CA SER A 75 -2.72 -6.17 5.36
C SER A 75 -1.49 -6.43 4.50
N THR A 76 -0.35 -6.63 5.13
CA THR A 76 0.89 -7.00 4.45
C THR A 76 1.47 -8.27 5.02
N ILE A 77 1.92 -9.14 4.12
CA ILE A 77 2.56 -10.41 4.46
C ILE A 77 4.04 -10.29 4.16
N VAL A 78 4.86 -10.38 5.22
CA VAL A 78 6.31 -10.37 5.13
C VAL A 78 6.83 -11.80 5.25
N SER A 79 7.54 -12.25 4.21
CA SER A 79 8.21 -13.56 4.16
C SER A 79 7.32 -14.78 4.50
N ASN A 80 6.00 -14.70 4.26
CA ASN A 80 5.00 -15.71 4.60
C ASN A 80 4.84 -16.03 6.11
N VAL A 81 5.36 -15.17 6.99
CA VAL A 81 5.37 -15.43 8.44
C VAL A 81 4.68 -14.32 9.21
N SER A 82 5.00 -13.06 8.90
CA SER A 82 4.49 -11.93 9.66
C SER A 82 3.37 -11.24 8.89
N HIS A 83 2.22 -11.10 9.56
CA HIS A 83 1.07 -10.36 9.06
C HIS A 83 0.96 -9.02 9.81
N PHE A 84 0.99 -7.92 9.06
CA PHE A 84 0.82 -6.57 9.57
C PHE A 84 -0.43 -5.96 8.98
N ALA A 85 -1.36 -5.55 9.83
CA ALA A 85 -2.53 -4.80 9.42
C ALA A 85 -2.42 -3.37 9.96
N THR A 86 -2.74 -2.40 9.12
CA THR A 86 -2.79 -1.00 9.51
C THR A 86 -3.99 -0.33 8.85
N ASP A 87 -4.61 0.59 9.58
CA ASP A 87 -5.76 1.35 9.11
C ASP A 87 -5.32 2.74 8.69
N TYR A 88 -5.70 3.12 7.47
CA TYR A 88 -5.51 4.47 6.96
C TYR A 88 -6.87 5.13 6.80
N ASN A 89 -6.99 6.39 7.22
CA ASN A 89 -8.14 7.18 6.82
C ASN A 89 -8.10 7.35 5.30
N PHE A 90 -9.22 7.03 4.66
CA PHE A 90 -9.30 6.98 3.20
C PHE A 90 -9.08 8.36 2.57
N CYS A 91 -9.56 9.42 3.23
CA CYS A 91 -9.50 10.77 2.69
C CYS A 91 -8.23 11.53 3.04
N ASP A 92 -7.56 11.19 4.14
CA ASP A 92 -6.20 11.67 4.40
C ASP A 92 -5.20 11.11 3.38
N SER A 93 -5.54 9.96 2.78
CA SER A 93 -4.69 9.24 1.84
C SER A 93 -4.96 9.58 0.37
N ALA A 94 -6.12 10.14 0.05
CA ALA A 94 -6.53 10.42 -1.32
C ALA A 94 -6.15 11.84 -1.76
N ASP A 95 -5.84 12.02 -3.05
CA ASP A 95 -5.55 13.34 -3.62
C ASP A 95 -6.80 14.24 -3.68
N GLU A 96 -7.98 13.64 -3.84
CA GLU A 96 -9.26 14.35 -3.94
C GLU A 96 -10.35 13.68 -3.09
N CYS A 97 -11.13 14.53 -2.40
CA CYS A 97 -12.02 14.14 -1.34
C CYS A 97 -13.23 15.09 -1.25
N PRO A 98 -14.49 14.60 -1.30
CA PRO A 98 -14.93 13.21 -1.51
C PRO A 98 -14.65 12.69 -2.91
N ILE A 99 -14.46 11.37 -3.03
CA ILE A 99 -14.25 10.73 -4.33
C ILE A 99 -15.60 10.60 -5.03
N GLN A 100 -15.67 11.15 -6.23
CA GLN A 100 -16.90 11.16 -7.01
C GLN A 100 -17.20 9.77 -7.58
N PRO A 101 -18.49 9.43 -7.76
CA PRO A 101 -18.87 8.20 -8.44
C PRO A 101 -18.27 8.10 -9.84
N ASP A 102 -17.99 6.88 -10.27
CA ASP A 102 -17.50 6.57 -11.62
C ASP A 102 -16.18 7.30 -12.00
N THR A 103 -15.36 7.63 -11.00
CA THR A 103 -14.04 8.25 -11.18
C THR A 103 -12.91 7.33 -10.71
N ASN A 104 -11.71 7.53 -11.25
CA ASN A 104 -10.51 6.87 -10.76
C ASN A 104 -9.94 7.65 -9.57
N PHE A 105 -9.35 6.93 -8.61
CA PHE A 105 -8.68 7.52 -7.47
C PHE A 105 -7.28 6.92 -7.27
N VAL A 106 -6.44 7.68 -6.59
CA VAL A 106 -5.11 7.26 -6.13
C VAL A 106 -5.04 7.55 -4.64
N LEU A 107 -4.64 6.54 -3.86
CA LEU A 107 -4.32 6.67 -2.46
C LEU A 107 -2.81 6.57 -2.29
N THR A 108 -2.22 7.53 -1.58
CA THR A 108 -0.80 7.52 -1.21
C THR A 108 -0.70 7.28 0.28
N LEU A 109 -0.25 6.09 0.66
CA LEU A 109 -0.14 5.65 2.05
C LEU A 109 1.32 5.77 2.51
N PRO A 110 1.64 6.74 3.39
CA PRO A 110 2.98 6.83 3.95
C PRO A 110 3.21 5.80 5.06
N ASN A 111 4.48 5.50 5.30
CA ASN A 111 4.97 4.81 6.50
C ASN A 111 4.29 3.46 6.77
N LEU A 112 4.34 2.53 5.81
CA LEU A 112 3.89 1.17 6.09
C LEU A 112 4.78 0.54 7.19
N PRO A 113 4.22 0.08 8.32
CA PRO A 113 5.00 -0.53 9.38
C PRO A 113 5.58 -1.88 8.94
N LEU A 114 6.91 -1.99 8.91
CA LEU A 114 7.62 -3.22 8.51
C LEU A 114 8.06 -4.09 9.71
N ILE A 115 7.85 -3.60 10.93
CA ILE A 115 8.30 -4.26 12.16
C ILE A 115 7.08 -4.47 13.06
N GLN A 116 7.00 -5.66 13.67
CA GLN A 116 6.02 -5.94 14.71
C GLN A 116 6.38 -5.08 15.90
N VAL A 117 5.66 -3.98 16.10
CA VAL A 117 5.62 -3.35 17.41
C VAL A 117 4.98 -4.40 18.31
N GLU A 118 5.75 -5.00 19.23
CA GLU A 118 5.23 -5.73 20.38
C GLU A 118 4.44 -4.75 21.26
N GLY A 119 3.29 -4.33 20.75
CA GLY A 119 2.27 -3.59 21.44
C GLY A 119 1.07 -4.49 21.46
N ASP A 120 0.65 -4.86 22.66
CA ASP A 120 -0.55 -5.63 22.94
C ASP A 120 -1.64 -5.38 21.90
N ARG A 121 -2.10 -6.45 21.24
CA ARG A 121 -3.48 -6.49 20.71
C ARG A 121 -4.46 -6.53 21.88
N ASN A 122 -4.33 -5.62 22.83
CA ASN A 122 -5.46 -5.19 23.63
C ASN A 122 -6.26 -4.35 22.64
N GLY A 123 -7.30 -4.98 22.10
CA GLY A 123 -8.24 -4.35 21.20
C GLY A 123 -8.80 -3.09 21.84
N GLU A 124 -8.15 -1.96 21.60
CA GLU A 124 -8.84 -0.68 21.57
C GLU A 124 -9.63 -0.68 20.28
N SER A 125 -10.81 -1.30 20.38
CA SER A 125 -11.97 -0.99 19.57
C SER A 125 -12.18 0.52 19.65
N HIS A 126 -11.50 1.27 18.76
CA HIS A 126 -11.91 2.61 18.42
C HIS A 126 -13.32 2.48 17.83
N ASP A 127 -14.28 2.96 18.60
CA ASP A 127 -15.69 3.05 18.25
C ASP A 127 -15.85 3.60 16.80
N LYS A 128 -16.47 2.77 15.94
CA LYS A 128 -17.17 3.13 14.69
C LYS A 128 -16.38 3.59 13.45
N ALA A 129 -15.10 3.26 13.29
CA ALA A 129 -14.53 3.37 11.96
C ALA A 129 -15.19 2.33 11.01
N THR A 130 -15.77 2.77 9.91
CA THR A 130 -16.31 1.91 8.86
C THR A 130 -15.19 1.58 7.88
N THR A 131 -14.67 0.36 7.95
CA THR A 131 -13.76 -0.18 6.94
C THR A 131 -14.52 -0.37 5.63
N ILE A 132 -14.29 0.51 4.66
CA ILE A 132 -14.98 0.45 3.36
C ILE A 132 -14.24 -0.43 2.36
N MET A 133 -12.97 -0.74 2.65
CA MET A 133 -12.12 -1.56 1.82
C MET A 133 -10.99 -2.17 2.66
N CYS A 134 -10.62 -3.41 2.33
CA CYS A 134 -9.43 -4.05 2.87
C CYS A 134 -8.71 -4.81 1.75
N ILE A 135 -7.41 -4.60 1.64
CA ILE A 135 -6.55 -5.34 0.72
C ILE A 135 -5.39 -6.01 1.46
N GLU A 136 -4.93 -7.11 0.90
CA GLU A 136 -3.77 -7.86 1.37
C GLU A 136 -2.78 -8.07 0.23
N PHE A 137 -1.49 -7.86 0.48
CA PHE A 137 -0.43 -8.15 -0.50
C PHE A 137 0.85 -8.65 0.17
N MET A 138 1.71 -9.28 -0.63
CA MET A 138 3.03 -9.72 -0.18
C MET A 138 4.06 -8.63 -0.38
N LEU A 139 4.90 -8.43 0.64
CA LEU A 139 5.99 -7.49 0.59
C LEU A 139 7.34 -8.22 0.52
N HIS A 140 8.17 -7.88 -0.47
CA HIS A 140 9.50 -8.46 -0.60
C HIS A 140 10.51 -7.63 0.18
N ILE A 141 11.16 -8.26 1.16
CA ILE A 141 12.21 -7.64 1.96
C ILE A 141 13.58 -8.08 1.46
N LEU A 142 14.48 -7.13 1.28
CA LEU A 142 15.88 -7.40 0.97
C LEU A 142 16.55 -8.14 2.13
N PRO A 143 17.28 -9.24 1.88
CA PRO A 143 18.02 -9.93 2.93
C PRO A 143 19.05 -8.98 3.54
N SER A 144 19.02 -8.81 4.87
CA SER A 144 20.00 -7.99 5.58
C SER A 144 21.42 -8.48 5.25
N THR A 145 22.22 -7.63 4.61
CA THR A 145 23.63 -7.91 4.39
C THR A 145 24.37 -7.57 5.68
N SER A 146 24.38 -8.52 6.62
CA SER A 146 25.34 -8.46 7.72
C SER A 146 26.74 -8.68 7.16
N ILE A 147 27.40 -7.59 6.76
CA ILE A 147 28.85 -7.60 6.55
C ILE A 147 29.48 -7.63 7.95
N SER A 148 29.75 -8.83 8.46
CA SER A 148 30.68 -9.00 9.59
C SER A 148 32.05 -8.52 9.13
N ALA A 149 32.50 -7.40 9.68
CA ALA A 149 33.87 -6.90 9.58
C ALA A 149 34.80 -7.64 10.55
#